data_AF-A0A2S9FJA3-F1
#
_entry.id   AF-A0A2S9FJA3-F1
#
_cell.length_a   1.000
_cell.length_b   1.000
_cell.length_c   1.000
_cell.angle_alpha   90.00
_cell.angle_beta   90.00
_cell.angle_gamma   90.00
#
_symmetry.space_group_name_H-M   'P 1'
#
loop_
_entity.id
_entity.type
_entity.pdbx_description
1 polymer ?
#
loop_
_entity_poly.entity_id
_entity_poly.type
_entity_poly.pdbx_seq_one_letter_code
_entity_poly.pdbx_strand_id
1 'polypeptide(L)'
;GRILVVAALALSLIAVAAVVFLALFERQELRTDARETASSAAPAPPSGTVALPVVVVGADCATLGGAGVTQGGEPAYCARLSSSGEPLWSLFPGEIPHPSGALEPAPGSPSQDTPVLVCMEQTGQSQVDCHDDILQENTDPSANDNQG
;
A
#
# COMPACT_ATOMS: atom_id res chain seq x y z
N GLY A 1 49.43 -44.51 -39.47
CA GLY A 1 49.58 -43.18 -38.81
C GLY A 1 48.41 -42.27 -39.10
N ARG A 2 48.41 -41.57 -40.25
CA ARG A 2 47.47 -40.48 -40.57
C ARG A 2 45.99 -40.92 -40.64
N ILE A 3 45.71 -42.12 -41.16
CA ILE A 3 44.33 -42.65 -41.27
C ILE A 3 43.71 -42.89 -39.89
N LEU A 4 44.49 -43.40 -38.93
CA LEU A 4 44.02 -43.61 -37.55
C LEU A 4 43.76 -42.28 -36.82
N VAL A 5 44.57 -41.25 -37.07
CA VAL A 5 44.38 -39.90 -36.51
C VAL A 5 43.11 -39.26 -37.08
N VAL A 6 42.86 -39.39 -38.38
CA VAL A 6 41.65 -38.86 -39.03
C VAL A 6 40.39 -39.58 -38.52
N ALA A 7 40.44 -40.91 -38.37
CA ALA A 7 39.33 -41.69 -37.83
C ALA A 7 39.03 -41.32 -36.35
N ALA A 8 40.06 -41.13 -35.53
CA ALA A 8 39.90 -40.72 -34.14
C ALA A 8 39.29 -39.31 -34.00
N LEU A 9 39.68 -38.37 -34.87
CA LEU A 9 39.11 -37.02 -34.91
C LEU A 9 37.64 -37.06 -35.36
N ALA A 10 37.31 -37.85 -36.39
CA ALA A 10 35.93 -38.00 -36.85
C ALA A 10 35.02 -38.58 -35.75
N LEU A 11 35.47 -39.63 -35.05
CA LEU A 11 34.72 -40.21 -33.93
C LEU A 11 34.55 -39.24 -32.77
N SER A 12 35.59 -38.47 -32.44
CA SER A 12 35.51 -37.43 -31.39
C SER A 12 34.49 -36.36 -31.74
N LEU A 13 34.44 -35.90 -33.00
CA LEU A 13 33.47 -34.90 -33.44
C LEU A 13 32.03 -35.42 -33.38
N ILE A 14 31.80 -36.68 -33.78
CA ILE A 14 30.49 -37.32 -33.70
C ILE A 14 30.02 -37.44 -32.25
N ALA A 15 30.92 -37.84 -31.34
CA ALA A 15 30.61 -37.93 -29.92
C ALA A 15 30.23 -36.56 -29.32
N VAL A 16 30.99 -35.50 -29.65
CA VAL A 16 30.68 -34.13 -29.20
C VAL A 16 29.32 -33.67 -29.74
N ALA A 17 29.05 -33.92 -31.03
CA ALA A 17 27.78 -33.56 -31.63
C ALA A 17 26.59 -34.30 -30.98
N ALA A 18 26.75 -35.58 -30.66
CA ALA A 18 25.72 -36.36 -29.99
C ALA A 18 25.43 -35.84 -28.57
N VAL A 19 26.47 -35.51 -27.80
CA VAL A 19 26.31 -34.94 -26.44
C VAL A 19 25.62 -33.58 -26.50
N VAL A 20 26.00 -32.71 -27.44
CA VAL A 20 25.35 -31.40 -27.63
C VAL A 20 23.88 -31.58 -28.03
N PHE A 21 23.59 -32.52 -28.93
CA PHE A 21 22.22 -32.79 -29.38
C PHE A 21 21.33 -33.28 -28.24
N LEU A 22 21.82 -34.23 -27.41
CA LEU A 22 21.08 -34.72 -26.24
C LEU A 22 20.80 -33.60 -25.22
N ALA A 23 21.80 -32.76 -24.92
CA ALA A 23 21.64 -31.65 -23.99
C ALA A 23 20.64 -30.58 -24.49
N LEU A 24 20.56 -30.37 -25.80
CA LEU A 24 19.57 -29.47 -26.41
C LEU A 24 18.16 -30.06 -26.35
N PHE A 25 18.01 -31.37 -26.50
CA PHE A 25 16.72 -32.05 -26.44
C PHE A 25 16.11 -31.97 -25.02
N GLU A 26 16.90 -32.26 -23.98
CA GLU A 26 16.47 -32.14 -22.57
C GLU A 26 16.02 -30.70 -22.23
N ARG A 27 16.73 -29.70 -22.76
CA ARG A 27 16.36 -28.27 -22.61
C ARG A 27 15.02 -27.91 -23.26
N GLN A 28 14.64 -28.59 -24.35
CA GLN A 28 13.39 -28.32 -25.07
C GLN A 28 12.20 -28.96 -24.37
N GLU A 29 12.35 -30.18 -23.84
CA GLU A 29 11.33 -30.85 -23.02
C GLU A 29 10.98 -29.99 -21.80
N LEU A 30 11.99 -29.55 -21.04
CA LEU A 30 11.80 -28.67 -19.86
C LEU A 30 11.12 -27.34 -20.19
N ARG A 31 11.40 -26.76 -21.37
CA ARG A 31 10.73 -25.51 -21.81
C ARG A 31 9.28 -25.74 -22.23
N THR A 32 8.96 -26.93 -22.71
CA THR A 32 7.62 -27.31 -23.14
C THR A 32 6.75 -27.56 -21.90
N ASP A 33 7.27 -28.29 -20.91
CA ASP A 33 6.62 -28.48 -19.60
C ASP A 33 6.37 -27.15 -18.86
N ALA A 34 7.35 -26.23 -18.89
CA ALA A 34 7.20 -24.90 -18.31
C ALA A 34 6.13 -24.05 -19.03
N ARG A 35 5.99 -24.21 -20.36
CA ARG A 35 4.99 -23.50 -21.15
C ARG A 35 3.59 -24.06 -20.95
N GLU A 36 3.45 -25.37 -20.76
CA GLU A 36 2.18 -26.03 -20.44
C GLU A 36 1.70 -25.62 -19.04
N THR A 37 2.63 -25.52 -18.07
CA THR A 37 2.33 -25.01 -16.72
C THR A 37 1.92 -23.53 -16.73
N ALA A 38 2.55 -22.70 -17.56
CA ALA A 38 2.22 -21.27 -17.68
C ALA A 38 0.91 -20.99 -18.45
N SER A 39 0.51 -21.90 -19.35
CA SER A 39 -0.70 -21.73 -20.16
C SER A 39 -1.98 -22.29 -19.52
N SER A 40 -1.84 -23.14 -18.49
CA SER A 40 -2.96 -23.66 -17.68
C SER A 40 -3.18 -22.88 -16.37
N ALA A 41 -2.43 -21.80 -16.12
CA ALA A 41 -2.80 -20.84 -15.10
C ALA A 41 -4.08 -20.12 -15.57
N ALA A 42 -5.24 -20.56 -15.05
CA ALA A 42 -6.46 -19.77 -15.11
C ALA A 42 -6.14 -18.34 -14.64
N PRO A 43 -6.78 -17.29 -15.21
CA PRO A 43 -6.60 -15.94 -14.71
C PRO A 43 -6.83 -15.97 -13.20
N ALA A 44 -5.82 -15.59 -12.42
CA ALA A 44 -6.06 -15.29 -11.03
C ALA A 44 -7.20 -14.24 -11.01
N PRO A 45 -8.23 -14.38 -10.15
CA PRO A 45 -9.18 -13.30 -9.98
C PRO A 45 -8.38 -12.02 -9.73
N PRO A 46 -8.77 -10.86 -10.29
CA PRO A 46 -8.06 -9.62 -10.01
C PRO A 46 -7.91 -9.52 -8.50
N SER A 47 -6.68 -9.35 -8.01
CA SER A 47 -6.43 -9.07 -6.60
C SER A 47 -7.42 -8.00 -6.19
N GLY A 48 -8.38 -8.35 -5.32
CA GLY A 48 -9.42 -7.42 -4.93
C GLY A 48 -8.74 -6.15 -4.43
N THR A 49 -8.95 -5.04 -5.13
CA THR A 49 -8.47 -3.75 -4.67
C THR A 49 -9.18 -3.52 -3.34
N VAL A 50 -8.43 -3.52 -2.24
CA VAL A 50 -8.99 -3.15 -0.94
C VAL A 50 -9.36 -1.68 -1.08
N ALA A 51 -10.65 -1.39 -1.15
CA ALA A 51 -11.15 -0.03 -1.10
C ALA A 51 -10.84 0.52 0.30
N LEU A 52 -10.06 1.59 0.36
CA LEU A 52 -9.82 2.31 1.59
C LEU A 52 -10.97 3.29 1.81
N PRO A 53 -11.42 3.49 3.06
CA PRO A 53 -12.42 4.50 3.35
C PRO A 53 -11.88 5.90 3.07
N VAL A 54 -12.77 6.80 2.66
CA VAL A 54 -12.46 8.22 2.54
C VAL A 54 -12.72 8.86 3.90
N VAL A 55 -11.69 9.47 4.50
CA VAL A 55 -11.70 9.92 5.90
C VAL A 55 -11.35 11.40 6.02
N VAL A 56 -11.78 12.00 7.12
CA VAL A 56 -11.50 13.40 7.46
C VAL A 56 -10.41 13.47 8.53
N VAL A 57 -9.35 14.24 8.29
CA VAL A 57 -8.29 14.47 9.28
C VAL A 57 -8.88 15.15 10.52
N GLY A 58 -8.53 14.67 11.71
CA GLY A 58 -9.08 15.14 12.98
C GLY A 58 -10.39 14.44 13.40
N ALA A 59 -11.05 13.70 12.52
CA ALA A 59 -12.23 12.90 12.89
C ALA A 59 -11.83 11.66 13.72
N ASP A 60 -12.81 11.10 14.43
CA ASP A 60 -12.63 9.92 15.26
C ASP A 60 -12.31 8.70 14.39
N CYS A 61 -11.45 7.81 14.90
CA CYS A 61 -11.14 6.56 14.23
C CYS A 61 -11.15 5.36 15.17
N ALA A 62 -11.65 4.22 14.68
CA ALA A 62 -11.92 3.06 15.52
C ALA A 62 -10.69 2.17 15.78
N THR A 63 -9.81 2.02 14.78
CA THR A 63 -8.71 1.04 14.80
C THR A 63 -7.38 1.73 14.59
N LEU A 64 -6.56 1.82 15.65
CA LEU A 64 -5.21 2.36 15.55
C LEU A 64 -4.39 1.66 14.46
N GLY A 65 -3.68 2.45 13.68
CA GLY A 65 -2.93 1.98 12.52
C GLY A 65 -3.81 1.60 11.32
N GLY A 66 -5.13 1.78 11.42
CA GLY A 66 -6.04 1.71 10.29
C GLY A 66 -5.63 2.72 9.21
N ALA A 67 -5.85 2.34 7.95
CA ALA A 67 -5.53 3.16 6.79
C ALA A 67 -6.81 3.68 6.14
N GLY A 68 -6.78 4.94 5.71
CA GLY A 68 -7.81 5.59 4.92
C GLY A 68 -7.15 6.49 3.88
N VAL A 69 -7.97 7.17 3.10
CA VAL A 69 -7.53 8.21 2.16
C VAL A 69 -8.34 9.48 2.42
N THR A 70 -7.73 10.65 2.30
CA THR A 70 -8.51 11.90 2.32
C THR A 70 -9.31 12.05 1.03
N GLN A 71 -10.25 13.00 0.98
CA GLN A 71 -10.97 13.31 -0.26
C GLN A 71 -10.01 13.71 -1.40
N GLY A 72 -8.85 14.31 -1.09
CA GLY A 72 -7.79 14.62 -2.05
C GLY A 72 -6.94 13.42 -2.47
N GLY A 73 -7.18 12.23 -1.90
CA GLY A 73 -6.43 11.01 -2.17
C GLY A 73 -5.13 10.87 -1.38
N GLU A 74 -4.87 11.73 -0.39
CA GLU A 74 -3.70 11.59 0.47
C GLU A 74 -3.89 10.44 1.46
N PRO A 75 -2.85 9.65 1.76
CA PRO A 75 -2.98 8.60 2.77
C PRO A 75 -3.21 9.19 4.16
N ALA A 76 -4.13 8.58 4.91
CA ALA A 76 -4.40 8.91 6.29
C ALA A 76 -4.35 7.65 7.17
N TYR A 77 -4.04 7.86 8.45
CA TYR A 77 -3.81 6.81 9.43
C TYR A 77 -4.53 7.14 10.72
N CYS A 78 -5.11 6.13 11.35
CA CYS A 78 -5.66 6.27 12.69
C CYS A 78 -4.51 6.31 13.71
N ALA A 79 -4.28 7.50 14.27
CA ALA A 79 -3.15 7.82 15.14
C ALA A 79 -3.63 8.28 16.53
N ARG A 80 -2.74 8.26 17.53
CA ARG A 80 -3.05 8.63 18.92
C ARG A 80 -2.67 10.06 19.22
N LEU A 81 -3.57 10.83 19.82
CA LEU A 81 -3.24 12.14 20.35
C LEU A 81 -2.27 12.04 21.53
N SER A 82 -1.16 12.78 21.49
CA SER A 82 -0.17 12.77 22.58
C SER A 82 -0.72 13.28 23.92
N SER A 83 -1.64 14.25 23.90
CA SER A 83 -2.16 14.88 25.11
C SER A 83 -3.28 14.08 25.80
N SER A 84 -4.17 13.43 25.05
CA SER A 84 -5.34 12.70 25.60
C SER A 84 -5.30 11.19 25.35
N GLY A 85 -4.50 10.72 24.39
CA GLY A 85 -4.53 9.35 23.91
C GLY A 85 -5.74 9.05 23.02
N GLU A 86 -6.56 10.03 22.63
CA GLU A 86 -7.71 9.79 21.75
C GLU A 86 -7.26 9.37 20.33
N PRO A 87 -7.96 8.42 19.69
CA PRO A 87 -7.63 8.00 18.34
C PRO A 87 -8.30 8.89 17.29
N LEU A 88 -7.50 9.62 16.51
CA LEU A 88 -7.99 10.47 15.41
C LEU A 88 -7.34 10.09 14.08
N TRP A 89 -8.04 10.35 12.98
CA TRP A 89 -7.46 10.31 11.64
C TRP A 89 -6.40 11.41 11.46
N SER A 90 -5.24 11.05 10.92
CA SER A 90 -4.12 11.95 10.68
C SER A 90 -3.41 11.62 9.37
N LEU A 91 -2.81 12.62 8.72
CA LEU A 91 -1.90 12.39 7.59
C LEU A 91 -0.60 11.68 8.01
N PHE A 92 -0.30 11.65 9.32
CA PHE A 92 0.91 11.06 9.86
C PHE A 92 0.58 9.85 10.73
N PRO A 93 1.31 8.72 10.58
CA PRO A 93 1.09 7.55 11.40
C PRO A 93 1.64 7.73 12.83
N GLY A 94 1.10 6.97 13.78
CA GLY A 94 1.65 6.86 15.13
C GLY A 94 1.02 7.84 16.11
N GLU A 95 1.76 8.88 16.49
CA GLU A 95 1.37 9.84 17.52
C GLU A 95 1.17 11.23 16.93
N ILE A 96 0.08 11.88 17.30
CA ILE A 96 -0.28 13.24 16.90
C ILE A 96 0.26 14.20 17.98
N PRO A 97 1.23 15.06 17.65
CA PRO A 97 1.74 16.04 18.59
C PRO A 97 0.65 17.05 18.96
N HIS A 98 0.81 17.72 20.09
CA HIS A 98 -0.08 18.81 20.47
C HIS A 98 0.00 19.93 19.43
N PRO A 99 -1.14 20.41 18.88
CA PRO A 99 -1.10 21.33 17.76
C PRO A 99 -0.59 22.71 18.17
N SER A 100 0.20 23.33 17.30
CA SER A 100 0.90 24.59 17.63
C SER A 100 -0.04 25.79 17.91
N GLY A 101 -1.26 25.73 17.39
CA GLY A 101 -2.31 26.74 17.62
C GLY A 101 -3.11 26.56 18.91
N ALA A 102 -2.94 25.44 19.62
CA ALA A 102 -3.64 25.23 20.88
C ALA A 102 -3.08 26.17 21.95
N LEU A 103 -3.97 26.98 22.51
CA LEU A 103 -3.69 27.86 23.66
C LEU A 103 -4.24 27.20 24.91
N GLU A 104 -3.48 27.29 25.99
CA GLU A 104 -3.96 26.97 27.32
C GLU A 104 -5.27 27.76 27.61
N PRO A 105 -6.35 27.09 28.01
CA PRO A 105 -7.61 27.76 28.29
C PRO A 105 -7.43 28.79 29.40
N ALA A 106 -7.84 30.04 29.16
CA ALA A 106 -7.94 31.01 30.23
C ALA A 106 -9.03 30.58 31.24
N PRO A 107 -8.93 30.96 32.53
CA PRO A 107 -9.94 30.61 33.52
C PRO A 107 -11.34 31.09 33.09
N GLY A 108 -12.25 30.14 32.87
CA GLY A 108 -13.64 30.42 32.45
C GLY A 108 -13.86 30.44 30.93
N SER A 109 -12.84 30.20 30.10
CA SER A 109 -12.98 30.01 28.65
C SER A 109 -13.14 28.54 28.28
N PRO A 110 -13.90 28.22 27.22
CA PRO A 110 -13.91 26.85 26.68
C PRO A 110 -12.52 26.48 26.15
N SER A 111 -12.14 25.22 26.34
CA SER A 111 -10.95 24.66 25.71
C SER A 111 -11.10 24.66 24.20
N GLN A 112 -10.00 24.89 23.47
CA GLN A 112 -10.02 24.78 22.02
C GLN A 112 -10.28 23.34 21.59
N ASP A 113 -11.03 23.18 20.50
CA ASP A 113 -11.34 21.89 19.91
C ASP A 113 -10.08 21.31 19.24
N THR A 114 -9.42 20.40 19.94
CA THR A 114 -8.11 19.87 19.52
C THR A 114 -8.19 19.08 18.20
N PRO A 115 -9.19 18.21 17.97
CA PRO A 115 -9.51 17.65 16.66
C PRO A 115 -9.50 18.66 15.50
N VAL A 116 -10.18 19.81 15.68
CA VAL A 116 -10.26 20.86 14.66
C VAL A 116 -8.89 21.49 14.41
N LEU A 117 -8.11 21.75 15.47
CA LEU A 117 -6.75 22.29 15.32
C LEU A 117 -5.81 21.33 14.59
N VAL A 118 -5.93 20.01 14.84
CA VAL A 118 -5.17 18.98 14.12
C VAL A 118 -5.52 19.00 12.63
N CYS A 119 -6.82 19.08 12.29
CA CYS A 119 -7.27 19.21 10.91
C CYS A 119 -6.66 20.45 10.24
N MET A 120 -6.75 21.62 10.86
CA MET A 120 -6.22 22.86 10.30
C MET A 120 -4.70 22.80 10.08
N GLU A 121 -3.96 22.28 11.05
CA GLU A 121 -2.50 22.24 10.98
C GLU A 121 -1.98 21.26 9.90
N GLN A 122 -2.66 20.12 9.72
CA GLN A 122 -2.22 19.10 8.77
C GLN A 122 -2.73 19.34 7.35
N THR A 123 -3.93 19.89 7.20
CA THR A 123 -4.59 20.05 5.88
C THR A 123 -4.54 21.49 5.35
N GLY A 124 -4.32 22.48 6.23
CA GLY A 124 -4.40 23.89 5.89
C GLY A 124 -5.84 24.42 5.70
N GLN A 125 -6.86 23.62 6.01
CA GLN A 125 -8.26 24.02 5.92
C GLN A 125 -8.66 25.05 6.98
N SER A 126 -9.82 25.70 6.79
CA SER A 126 -10.32 26.68 7.75
C SER A 126 -10.91 25.99 8.99
N GLN A 127 -11.03 26.73 10.10
CA GLN A 127 -11.62 26.21 11.33
C GLN A 127 -13.07 25.73 11.12
N VAL A 128 -13.85 26.46 10.32
CA VAL A 128 -15.26 26.14 10.06
C VAL A 128 -15.36 24.87 9.22
N ASP A 129 -14.60 24.78 8.14
CA ASP A 129 -14.61 23.59 7.27
C ASP A 129 -14.18 22.34 8.06
N CYS A 130 -13.08 22.44 8.82
CA CYS A 130 -12.63 21.35 9.68
C CYS A 130 -13.69 20.94 10.72
N HIS A 131 -14.37 21.90 11.35
CA HIS A 131 -15.40 21.59 12.33
C HIS A 131 -16.59 20.87 11.70
N ASP A 132 -17.09 21.38 10.58
CA ASP A 132 -18.27 20.83 9.90
C ASP A 132 -17.97 19.43 9.32
N ASP A 133 -16.80 19.26 8.69
CA ASP A 133 -16.38 17.97 8.11
C ASP A 133 -16.16 16.91 9.19
N ILE A 134 -15.52 17.27 10.32
CA ILE A 134 -15.32 16.36 11.46
C ILE A 134 -16.67 15.96 12.04
N LEU A 135 -17.60 16.90 12.24
CA LEU A 135 -18.92 16.61 12.78
C LEU A 135 -19.69 15.66 11.85
N GLN A 136 -19.64 15.90 10.54
CA GLN A 136 -20.30 15.09 9.54
C GLN A 136 -19.72 13.66 9.50
N GLU A 137 -18.40 13.52 9.46
CA GLU A 137 -17.69 12.24 9.46
C GLU A 137 -17.95 11.44 10.74
N ASN A 138 -17.93 12.09 11.91
CA ASN A 138 -18.20 11.42 13.18
C ASN A 138 -19.67 11.00 13.33
N THR A 139 -20.59 11.70 12.65
CA THR A 139 -22.02 11.34 12.64
C THR A 139 -22.30 10.18 11.68
N ASP A 140 -21.65 10.18 10.51
CA ASP A 140 -21.73 9.14 9.49
C ASP A 140 -20.35 8.88 8.87
N PRO A 141 -19.60 7.88 9.38
CA PRO A 141 -18.25 7.56 8.90
C PRO A 141 -18.18 7.04 7.46
N SER A 142 -19.32 6.93 6.77
CA SER A 142 -19.41 6.52 5.37
C SER A 142 -19.85 7.66 4.44
N ALA A 143 -20.06 8.86 4.99
CA ALA A 143 -20.55 10.03 4.24
C ALA A 143 -19.63 10.39 3.05
N ASN A 144 -18.34 10.09 3.15
CA ASN A 144 -17.34 10.42 2.14
C ASN A 144 -16.97 9.26 1.20
N ASP A 145 -17.33 8.02 1.54
CA ASP A 145 -16.91 6.82 0.81
C ASP A 145 -17.48 6.71 -0.62
N ASN A 146 -18.60 7.38 -0.89
CA ASN A 146 -19.31 7.30 -2.17
C ASN A 146 -19.02 8.49 -3.11
N GLN A 147 -18.07 9.36 -2.75
CA GLN A 147 -17.81 10.62 -3.47
C GLN A 147 -16.54 10.59 -4.34
N GLY A 148 -15.90 9.41 -4.47
CA GLY A 148 -14.66 9.20 -5.25
C GLY A 148 -14.86 8.57 -6.62
#